data_AF-A0A095B4H9-F1
#
_entry.id   AF-A0A095B4H9-F1
#
_cell.length_a   1.000
_cell.length_b   1.000
_cell.length_c   1.000
_cell.angle_alpha   90.00
_cell.angle_beta   90.00
_cell.angle_gamma   90.00
#
_symmetry.space_group_name_H-M   'P 1'
#
loop_
_entity.id
_entity.type
_entity.pdbx_description
1 polymer ?
#
loop_
_entity_poly.entity_id
_entity_poly.type
_entity_poly.pdbx_seq_one_letter_code
_entity_poly.pdbx_strand_id
1 'polypeptide(L)'
;LMDGNVPIEGSDTLSDPRVWLDYLAALFRTFNCLLRRLGNPSSSQWDTRERNAVDRTTSELVLSAQNCLAECLQLVREVIWPVVTRVLTHYASRMRPMEHVCRLIRFIVRCFSVHLRDLLPELAEKIVLSYTTGGQHSSFLYLTSVLVDEFGEQLDCRVGLVNVYEALSGPTLKSISGSGLIQQPHTVEDLFRLCTRLVQHCAAVFLTSSRINLNELCNTAVSSLNLCCTGPGAGSSSDDTPDPNSSNNDESSSSSASTSASAAAARFFIELIIFTNEACEETPMQVVQILESGRHLPTPSCQSALAAQNVIVWLTYSRPTQPTDPSNMNSCCGGQRLVSALLQACCLGLMDERFPEMADILYHLKVMINQEMFLNWLKNAVANLSTMRTDGLVQATQDQITDFQDVVMK
;
A
#
# COMPACT_ATOMS: atom_id res chain seq x y z
N LEU A 1 -29.44 6.51 -21.31
CA LEU A 1 -28.71 7.65 -20.68
C LEU A 1 -27.32 7.80 -21.28
N MET A 2 -26.42 6.82 -21.12
CA MET A 2 -25.05 6.90 -21.69
C MET A 2 -25.03 6.96 -23.23
N ASP A 3 -25.84 6.15 -23.93
CA ASP A 3 -25.88 6.15 -25.41
C ASP A 3 -26.56 7.40 -25.99
N GLY A 4 -27.43 8.04 -25.21
CA GLY A 4 -28.16 9.25 -25.62
C GLY A 4 -27.42 10.54 -25.32
N ASN A 5 -26.22 10.46 -24.73
CA ASN A 5 -25.42 11.60 -24.25
C ASN A 5 -26.27 12.63 -23.46
N VAL A 6 -27.21 12.12 -22.66
CA VAL A 6 -28.18 12.95 -21.93
C VAL A 6 -27.41 13.78 -20.90
N PRO A 7 -27.56 15.12 -20.90
CA PRO A 7 -26.87 15.96 -19.94
C PRO A 7 -27.28 15.61 -18.51
N ILE A 8 -26.36 15.73 -17.55
CA ILE A 8 -26.66 15.53 -16.14
C ILE A 8 -27.51 16.74 -15.69
N GLU A 9 -28.81 16.50 -15.44
CA GLU A 9 -29.80 17.54 -15.13
C GLU A 9 -29.76 18.02 -13.66
N GLY A 10 -28.88 17.43 -12.84
CA GLY A 10 -28.64 17.81 -11.45
C GLY A 10 -27.88 16.73 -10.68
N SER A 11 -27.30 17.08 -9.53
CA SER A 11 -26.75 16.10 -8.59
C SER A 11 -27.87 15.23 -8.04
N ASP A 12 -27.60 13.92 -7.90
CA ASP A 12 -28.51 12.96 -7.26
C ASP A 12 -29.84 12.71 -8.00
N THR A 13 -29.86 12.95 -9.31
CA THR A 13 -30.97 12.59 -10.20
C THR A 13 -30.70 11.26 -10.93
N LEU A 14 -31.73 10.63 -11.50
CA LEU A 14 -31.57 9.41 -12.31
C LEU A 14 -30.67 9.63 -13.55
N SER A 15 -30.40 10.88 -13.95
CA SER A 15 -29.46 11.22 -15.02
C SER A 15 -27.99 11.15 -14.60
N ASP A 16 -27.71 11.20 -13.29
CA ASP A 16 -26.34 11.15 -12.74
C ASP A 16 -25.89 9.69 -12.58
N PRO A 17 -24.75 9.31 -13.21
CA PRO A 17 -24.31 7.94 -13.15
C PRO A 17 -23.96 7.41 -11.76
N ARG A 18 -23.63 8.32 -10.83
CA ARG A 18 -23.22 7.97 -9.48
C ARG A 18 -24.34 7.32 -8.68
N VAL A 19 -25.58 7.76 -8.90
CA VAL A 19 -26.76 7.27 -8.15
C VAL A 19 -26.96 5.78 -8.40
N TRP A 20 -26.96 5.34 -9.66
CA TRP A 20 -27.15 3.92 -9.97
C TRP A 20 -25.92 3.08 -9.66
N LEU A 21 -24.70 3.64 -9.76
CA LEU A 21 -23.48 2.96 -9.30
C LEU A 21 -23.55 2.66 -7.80
N ASP A 22 -24.02 3.61 -7.00
CA ASP A 22 -24.15 3.45 -5.55
C ASP A 22 -25.26 2.48 -5.17
N TYR A 23 -26.38 2.46 -5.90
CA TYR A 23 -27.42 1.42 -5.69
C TYR A 23 -26.89 0.03 -5.97
N LEU A 24 -26.19 -0.18 -7.10
CA LEU A 24 -25.56 -1.48 -7.39
C LEU A 24 -24.51 -1.84 -6.33
N ALA A 25 -23.69 -0.87 -5.92
CA ALA A 25 -22.67 -1.07 -4.89
C ALA A 25 -23.28 -1.50 -3.55
N ALA A 26 -24.40 -0.89 -3.16
CA ALA A 26 -25.13 -1.25 -1.95
C ALA A 26 -25.70 -2.68 -2.01
N LEU A 27 -26.18 -3.13 -3.17
CA LEU A 27 -26.64 -4.51 -3.35
C LEU A 27 -25.49 -5.49 -3.11
N PHE A 28 -24.35 -5.35 -3.81
CA PHE A 28 -23.22 -6.28 -3.64
C PHE A 28 -22.59 -6.22 -2.26
N ARG A 29 -22.56 -5.04 -1.62
CA ARG A 29 -22.15 -4.90 -0.22
C ARG A 29 -23.02 -5.75 0.70
N THR A 30 -24.33 -5.76 0.46
CA THR A 30 -25.30 -6.50 1.28
C THR A 30 -25.23 -8.00 1.03
N PHE A 31 -25.05 -8.41 -0.23
CA PHE A 31 -24.97 -9.83 -0.62
C PHE A 31 -23.61 -10.49 -0.35
N ASN A 32 -22.58 -9.71 0.00
CA ASN A 32 -21.21 -10.20 0.22
C ASN A 32 -21.12 -11.46 1.10
N CYS A 33 -21.83 -11.47 2.23
CA CYS A 33 -21.82 -12.61 3.15
C CYS A 33 -22.56 -13.84 2.61
N LEU A 34 -23.59 -13.63 1.80
CA LEU A 34 -24.42 -14.70 1.25
C LEU A 34 -23.65 -15.44 0.14
N LEU A 35 -23.21 -14.72 -0.89
CA LEU A 35 -22.63 -15.31 -2.09
C LEU A 35 -21.26 -15.96 -1.81
N ARG A 36 -20.46 -15.39 -0.91
CA ARG A 36 -19.19 -15.99 -0.47
C ARG A 36 -19.38 -17.35 0.22
N ARG A 37 -20.52 -17.56 0.91
CA ARG A 37 -20.84 -18.84 1.56
C ARG A 37 -21.36 -19.89 0.59
N LEU A 38 -22.02 -19.49 -0.50
CA LEU A 38 -22.51 -20.43 -1.52
C LEU A 38 -21.37 -21.15 -2.26
N GLY A 39 -20.18 -20.54 -2.32
CA GLY A 39 -18.99 -21.12 -2.95
C GLY A 39 -18.21 -22.14 -2.11
N ASN A 40 -18.52 -22.32 -0.82
CA ASN A 40 -17.75 -23.19 0.08
C ASN A 40 -18.62 -24.33 0.66
N PRO A 41 -18.89 -25.40 -0.13
CA PRO A 41 -19.73 -26.51 0.29
C PRO A 41 -19.10 -27.41 1.37
N SER A 42 -17.80 -27.25 1.68
CA SER A 42 -17.05 -28.09 2.63
C SER A 42 -17.13 -27.66 4.10
N SER A 43 -17.86 -26.58 4.43
CA SER A 43 -17.99 -26.07 5.80
C SER A 43 -19.10 -26.77 6.62
N SER A 44 -19.23 -28.08 6.54
CA SER A 44 -20.19 -28.84 7.36
C SER A 44 -19.47 -29.64 8.45
N GLN A 45 -19.27 -29.00 9.60
CA GLN A 45 -19.05 -29.69 10.86
C GLN A 45 -20.42 -30.21 11.35
N TRP A 46 -20.91 -31.32 10.79
CA TRP A 46 -22.12 -31.98 11.27
C TRP A 46 -21.84 -33.44 11.63
N ASP A 47 -22.19 -33.76 12.88
CA ASP A 47 -21.94 -35.00 13.58
C ASP A 47 -22.60 -36.20 12.87
N THR A 48 -21.82 -37.27 12.71
CA THR A 48 -22.17 -38.47 11.97
C THR A 48 -23.26 -39.31 12.64
N ARG A 49 -24.56 -39.01 12.43
CA ARG A 49 -25.63 -39.98 12.78
C ARG A 49 -26.91 -40.04 11.94
N GLU A 50 -27.08 -39.28 10.86
CA GLU A 50 -28.24 -39.45 9.94
C GLU A 50 -27.82 -39.30 8.47
N ARG A 51 -27.29 -40.36 7.85
CA ARG A 51 -26.56 -40.24 6.58
C ARG A 51 -27.39 -40.34 5.29
N ASN A 52 -28.58 -40.95 5.28
CA ASN A 52 -29.21 -41.33 3.99
C ASN A 52 -30.37 -40.41 3.51
N ALA A 53 -31.10 -39.76 4.42
CA ALA A 53 -32.13 -38.77 4.05
C ALA A 53 -31.55 -37.34 3.97
N VAL A 54 -30.55 -37.06 4.82
CA VAL A 54 -29.82 -35.78 4.86
C VAL A 54 -28.92 -35.61 3.62
N ASP A 55 -28.36 -36.68 3.05
CA ASP A 55 -27.50 -36.60 1.85
C ASP A 55 -28.23 -36.06 0.62
N ARG A 56 -29.49 -36.47 0.39
CA ARG A 56 -30.27 -36.01 -0.77
C ARG A 56 -30.67 -34.54 -0.65
N THR A 57 -31.22 -34.13 0.49
CA THR A 57 -31.61 -32.73 0.75
C THR A 57 -30.40 -31.80 0.78
N THR A 58 -29.28 -32.26 1.33
CA THR A 58 -27.99 -31.53 1.29
C THR A 58 -27.50 -31.40 -0.15
N SER A 59 -27.59 -32.46 -0.96
CA SER A 59 -27.22 -32.42 -2.38
C SER A 59 -28.09 -31.47 -3.21
N GLU A 60 -29.40 -31.41 -2.96
CA GLU A 60 -30.32 -30.49 -3.65
C GLU A 60 -30.06 -29.03 -3.26
N LEU A 61 -29.80 -28.77 -1.97
CA LEU A 61 -29.47 -27.42 -1.49
C LEU A 61 -28.13 -26.93 -2.04
N VAL A 62 -27.12 -27.81 -2.10
CA VAL A 62 -25.82 -27.50 -2.71
C VAL A 62 -25.98 -27.20 -4.20
N LEU A 63 -26.77 -27.98 -4.93
CA LEU A 63 -27.05 -27.73 -6.34
C LEU A 63 -27.78 -26.39 -6.55
N SER A 64 -28.79 -26.09 -5.71
CA SER A 64 -29.49 -24.81 -5.76
C SER A 64 -28.57 -23.63 -5.44
N ALA A 65 -27.64 -23.79 -4.50
CA ALA A 65 -26.65 -22.77 -4.15
C ALA A 65 -25.67 -22.52 -5.31
N GLN A 66 -25.20 -23.57 -5.97
CA GLN A 66 -24.33 -23.49 -7.15
C GLN A 66 -25.05 -22.82 -8.33
N ASN A 67 -26.30 -23.19 -8.59
CA ASN A 67 -27.11 -22.56 -9.64
C ASN A 67 -27.31 -21.08 -9.34
N CYS A 68 -27.66 -20.71 -8.10
CA CYS A 68 -27.81 -19.31 -7.70
C CYS A 68 -26.51 -18.52 -7.90
N LEU A 69 -25.36 -19.09 -7.51
CA LEU A 69 -24.05 -18.47 -7.74
C LEU A 69 -23.76 -18.29 -9.23
N ALA A 70 -24.04 -19.30 -10.06
CA ALA A 70 -23.84 -19.25 -11.52
C ALA A 70 -24.68 -18.14 -12.17
N GLU A 71 -25.97 -18.05 -11.83
CA GLU A 71 -26.88 -17.00 -12.32
C GLU A 71 -26.42 -15.60 -11.86
N CYS A 72 -25.94 -15.47 -10.62
CA CYS A 72 -25.40 -14.20 -10.13
C CYS A 72 -24.13 -13.79 -10.89
N LEU A 73 -23.23 -14.74 -11.19
CA LEU A 73 -22.04 -14.48 -12.00
C LEU A 73 -22.40 -14.12 -13.43
N GLN A 74 -23.40 -14.78 -14.01
CA GLN A 74 -23.92 -14.45 -15.33
C GLN A 74 -24.48 -13.03 -15.37
N LEU A 75 -25.29 -12.62 -14.38
CA LEU A 75 -25.78 -11.25 -14.25
C LEU A 75 -24.63 -10.23 -14.20
N VAL A 76 -23.58 -10.53 -13.43
CA VAL A 76 -22.39 -9.65 -13.37
C VAL A 76 -21.72 -9.55 -14.73
N ARG A 77 -21.46 -10.67 -15.40
CA ARG A 77 -20.72 -10.71 -16.67
C ARG A 77 -21.52 -10.11 -17.83
N GLU A 78 -22.79 -10.43 -17.95
CA GLU A 78 -23.59 -10.11 -19.14
C GLU A 78 -24.31 -8.76 -19.04
N VAL A 79 -24.65 -8.32 -17.82
CA VAL A 79 -25.47 -7.10 -17.62
C VAL A 79 -24.66 -5.99 -16.98
N ILE A 80 -24.01 -6.26 -15.85
CA ILE A 80 -23.38 -5.21 -15.03
C ILE A 80 -22.03 -4.80 -15.61
N TRP A 81 -21.21 -5.76 -16.03
CA TRP A 81 -19.86 -5.50 -16.54
C TRP A 81 -19.84 -4.61 -17.80
N PRO A 82 -20.74 -4.77 -18.80
CA PRO A 82 -20.82 -3.84 -19.92
C PRO A 82 -21.16 -2.42 -19.51
N VAL A 83 -22.00 -2.23 -18.47
CA VAL A 83 -22.33 -0.91 -17.92
C VAL A 83 -21.10 -0.29 -17.24
N VAL A 84 -20.39 -1.07 -16.43
CA VAL A 84 -19.13 -0.67 -15.78
C VAL A 84 -18.10 -0.24 -16.81
N THR A 85 -17.88 -1.04 -17.85
CA THR A 85 -16.92 -0.75 -18.93
C THR A 85 -17.27 0.54 -19.67
N ARG A 86 -18.56 0.79 -19.93
CA ARG A 86 -19.01 2.07 -20.54
C ARG A 86 -18.69 3.26 -19.63
N VAL A 87 -18.89 3.14 -18.32
CA VAL A 87 -18.54 4.22 -17.38
C VAL A 87 -17.03 4.47 -17.32
N LEU A 88 -16.24 3.40 -17.20
CA LEU A 88 -14.77 3.45 -17.19
C LEU A 88 -14.21 4.15 -18.44
N THR A 89 -14.91 4.03 -19.57
CA THR A 89 -14.52 4.66 -20.84
C THR A 89 -15.03 6.09 -20.94
N HIS A 90 -16.34 6.30 -20.76
CA HIS A 90 -16.99 7.59 -21.01
C HIS A 90 -16.63 8.67 -19.98
N TYR A 91 -16.44 8.27 -18.71
CA TYR A 91 -16.13 9.19 -17.62
C TYR A 91 -14.68 9.10 -17.15
N ALA A 92 -13.76 8.54 -17.95
CA ALA A 92 -12.38 8.25 -17.55
C ALA A 92 -11.62 9.47 -16.98
N SER A 93 -11.90 10.67 -17.48
CA SER A 93 -11.29 11.93 -17.02
C SER A 93 -11.97 12.55 -15.79
N ARG A 94 -13.10 12.02 -15.34
CA ARG A 94 -13.90 12.57 -14.24
C ARG A 94 -13.69 11.77 -12.95
N MET A 95 -13.07 12.41 -11.97
CA MET A 95 -12.73 11.79 -10.67
C MET A 95 -13.94 11.15 -9.98
N ARG A 96 -15.04 11.88 -9.81
CA ARG A 96 -16.21 11.38 -9.04
C ARG A 96 -16.80 10.09 -9.62
N PRO A 97 -17.23 10.01 -10.89
CA PRO A 97 -17.71 8.74 -11.46
C PRO A 97 -16.69 7.59 -11.35
N MET A 98 -15.39 7.88 -11.50
CA MET A 98 -14.32 6.88 -11.39
C MET A 98 -14.22 6.30 -9.97
N GLU A 99 -14.38 7.14 -8.95
CA GLU A 99 -14.42 6.69 -7.57
C GLU A 99 -15.61 5.74 -7.29
N HIS A 100 -16.81 6.11 -7.77
CA HIS A 100 -18.02 5.29 -7.59
C HIS A 100 -17.98 3.98 -8.35
N VAL A 101 -17.47 3.96 -9.59
CA VAL A 101 -17.33 2.71 -10.34
C VAL A 101 -16.26 1.81 -9.74
N CYS A 102 -15.13 2.35 -9.26
CA CYS A 102 -14.14 1.56 -8.53
C CYS A 102 -14.72 0.97 -7.23
N ARG A 103 -15.57 1.72 -6.52
CA ARG A 103 -16.29 1.24 -5.34
C ARG A 103 -17.25 0.10 -5.66
N LEU A 104 -18.00 0.20 -6.76
CA LEU A 104 -18.86 -0.89 -7.23
C LEU A 104 -18.05 -2.14 -7.56
N ILE A 105 -16.98 -2.00 -8.37
CA ILE A 105 -16.11 -3.13 -8.73
C ILE A 105 -15.53 -3.77 -7.48
N ARG A 106 -15.06 -2.97 -6.51
CA ARG A 106 -14.56 -3.48 -5.23
C ARG A 106 -15.59 -4.37 -4.54
N PHE A 107 -16.85 -3.94 -4.44
CA PHE A 107 -17.88 -4.75 -3.79
C PHE A 107 -18.21 -6.01 -4.59
N ILE A 108 -18.25 -5.94 -5.93
CA ILE A 108 -18.42 -7.12 -6.79
C ILE A 108 -17.27 -8.12 -6.55
N VAL A 109 -16.02 -7.65 -6.60
CA VAL A 109 -14.83 -8.47 -6.38
C VAL A 109 -14.86 -9.12 -4.99
N ARG A 110 -15.18 -8.37 -3.93
CA ARG A 110 -15.30 -8.95 -2.58
C ARG A 110 -16.44 -9.97 -2.47
N CYS A 111 -17.54 -9.74 -3.18
CA CYS A 111 -18.74 -10.57 -3.13
C CYS A 111 -18.53 -11.96 -3.76
N PHE A 112 -17.82 -12.02 -4.90
CA PHE A 112 -17.61 -13.26 -5.64
C PHE A 112 -16.19 -13.81 -5.53
N SER A 113 -15.22 -13.00 -5.11
CA SER A 113 -13.82 -13.40 -4.86
C SER A 113 -13.26 -14.20 -6.05
N VAL A 114 -12.65 -15.35 -5.76
CA VAL A 114 -12.07 -16.30 -6.72
C VAL A 114 -13.00 -16.71 -7.88
N HIS A 115 -14.33 -16.61 -7.73
CA HIS A 115 -15.28 -16.95 -8.79
C HIS A 115 -15.30 -15.93 -9.95
N LEU A 116 -14.69 -14.76 -9.77
CA LEU A 116 -14.50 -13.76 -10.83
C LEU A 116 -13.17 -13.91 -11.60
N ARG A 117 -12.42 -15.00 -11.37
CA ARG A 117 -11.12 -15.24 -12.01
C ARG A 117 -11.17 -15.09 -13.54
N ASP A 118 -12.20 -15.59 -14.21
CA ASP A 118 -12.31 -15.48 -15.68
C ASP A 118 -12.48 -14.04 -16.16
N LEU A 119 -13.05 -13.16 -15.34
CA LEU A 119 -13.25 -11.74 -15.65
C LEU A 119 -12.01 -10.89 -15.29
N LEU A 120 -11.11 -11.41 -14.45
CA LEU A 120 -9.95 -10.68 -13.94
C LEU A 120 -9.05 -10.10 -15.05
N PRO A 121 -8.72 -10.82 -16.15
CA PRO A 121 -7.89 -10.27 -17.21
C PRO A 121 -8.51 -9.04 -17.88
N GLU A 122 -9.80 -9.09 -18.21
CA GLU A 122 -10.51 -7.97 -18.82
C GLU A 122 -10.63 -6.79 -17.86
N LEU A 123 -10.91 -7.07 -16.57
CA LEU A 123 -10.95 -6.06 -15.53
C LEU A 123 -9.61 -5.34 -15.38
N ALA A 124 -8.51 -6.09 -15.32
CA ALA A 124 -7.16 -5.57 -15.24
C ALA A 124 -6.82 -4.69 -16.46
N GLU A 125 -7.16 -5.14 -17.67
CA GLU A 125 -6.98 -4.37 -18.90
C GLU A 125 -7.72 -3.03 -18.84
N LYS A 126 -9.00 -3.03 -18.41
CA LYS A 126 -9.79 -1.80 -18.31
C LYS A 126 -9.26 -0.84 -17.24
N ILE A 127 -8.76 -1.34 -16.10
CA ILE A 127 -8.11 -0.50 -15.08
C ILE A 127 -6.89 0.21 -15.68
N VAL A 128 -6.00 -0.54 -16.33
CA VAL A 128 -4.78 0.02 -16.93
C VAL A 128 -5.12 1.03 -18.03
N LEU A 129 -6.06 0.69 -18.92
CA LEU A 129 -6.48 1.58 -19.99
C LEU A 129 -7.06 2.89 -19.44
N SER A 130 -8.03 2.81 -18.52
CA SER A 130 -8.67 4.01 -17.95
C SER A 130 -7.69 4.89 -17.17
N TYR A 131 -6.72 4.28 -16.46
CA TYR A 131 -5.69 5.02 -15.72
C TYR A 131 -4.70 5.73 -16.65
N THR A 132 -4.30 5.08 -17.74
CA THR A 132 -3.27 5.59 -18.65
C THR A 132 -3.81 6.57 -19.69
N THR A 133 -5.03 6.37 -20.20
CA THR A 133 -5.62 7.24 -21.24
C THR A 133 -6.60 8.28 -20.71
N GLY A 134 -7.14 8.08 -19.51
CA GLY A 134 -8.13 8.96 -18.90
C GLY A 134 -7.52 9.89 -17.87
N GLY A 135 -7.54 9.46 -16.61
CA GLY A 135 -7.00 10.19 -15.48
C GLY A 135 -6.38 9.26 -14.43
N GLN A 136 -5.29 9.71 -13.81
CA GLN A 136 -4.52 8.98 -12.81
C GLN A 136 -5.20 9.02 -11.43
N HIS A 137 -6.46 8.58 -11.36
CA HIS A 137 -7.24 8.61 -10.12
C HIS A 137 -6.72 7.56 -9.13
N SER A 138 -6.49 7.95 -7.87
CA SER A 138 -5.95 7.05 -6.83
C SER A 138 -6.86 5.84 -6.56
N SER A 139 -8.17 5.96 -6.81
CA SER A 139 -9.15 4.88 -6.67
C SER A 139 -8.78 3.62 -7.47
N PHE A 140 -8.03 3.74 -8.56
CA PHE A 140 -7.52 2.60 -9.32
C PHE A 140 -6.37 1.86 -8.60
N LEU A 141 -5.51 2.58 -7.89
CA LEU A 141 -4.47 1.98 -7.04
C LEU A 141 -5.11 1.21 -5.89
N TYR A 142 -6.11 1.82 -5.23
CA TYR A 142 -6.87 1.14 -4.18
C TYR A 142 -7.64 -0.07 -4.72
N LEU A 143 -8.31 0.06 -5.86
CA LEU A 143 -8.99 -1.07 -6.49
C LEU A 143 -8.02 -2.20 -6.83
N THR A 144 -6.84 -1.88 -7.35
CA THR A 144 -5.79 -2.87 -7.63
C THR A 144 -5.34 -3.56 -6.34
N SER A 145 -5.23 -2.84 -5.21
CA SER A 145 -4.92 -3.45 -3.92
C SER A 145 -5.96 -4.49 -3.50
N VAL A 146 -7.23 -4.26 -3.83
CA VAL A 146 -8.33 -5.21 -3.59
C VAL A 146 -8.20 -6.43 -4.49
N LEU A 147 -7.78 -6.27 -5.75
CA LEU A 147 -7.54 -7.40 -6.64
C LEU A 147 -6.39 -8.26 -6.10
N VAL A 148 -5.31 -7.65 -5.62
CA VAL A 148 -4.19 -8.39 -5.01
C VAL A 148 -4.64 -9.13 -3.75
N ASP A 149 -5.43 -8.50 -2.89
CA ASP A 149 -5.96 -9.07 -1.65
C ASP A 149 -6.89 -10.28 -1.90
N GLU A 150 -7.68 -10.29 -2.98
CA GLU A 150 -8.61 -11.39 -3.28
C GLU A 150 -8.01 -12.48 -4.18
N PHE A 151 -7.10 -12.14 -5.09
CA PHE A 151 -6.55 -13.07 -6.08
C PHE A 151 -5.08 -13.41 -5.88
N GLY A 152 -4.37 -12.75 -4.96
CA GLY A 152 -2.93 -12.94 -4.74
C GLY A 152 -2.55 -14.32 -4.18
N GLU A 153 -3.49 -15.02 -3.55
CA GLU A 153 -3.31 -16.42 -3.14
C GLU A 153 -3.25 -17.39 -4.33
N GLN A 154 -3.79 -16.99 -5.49
CA GLN A 154 -3.75 -17.79 -6.72
C GLN A 154 -2.41 -17.55 -7.43
N LEU A 155 -1.55 -18.57 -7.43
CA LEU A 155 -0.19 -18.49 -7.97
C LEU A 155 -0.15 -18.01 -9.43
N ASP A 156 -1.12 -18.43 -10.25
CA ASP A 156 -1.21 -18.07 -11.66
C ASP A 156 -1.66 -16.61 -11.89
N CYS A 157 -2.32 -15.99 -10.91
CA CYS A 157 -2.76 -14.60 -10.98
C CYS A 157 -1.64 -13.62 -10.61
N ARG A 158 -0.65 -14.02 -9.80
CA ARG A 158 0.38 -13.14 -9.22
C ARG A 158 1.15 -12.32 -10.26
N VAL A 159 1.54 -12.95 -11.37
CA VAL A 159 2.26 -12.26 -12.47
C VAL A 159 1.36 -11.21 -13.12
N GLY A 160 0.11 -11.53 -13.40
CA GLY A 160 -0.85 -10.58 -13.96
C GLY A 160 -1.09 -9.39 -13.04
N LEU A 161 -1.24 -9.63 -11.73
CA LEU A 161 -1.42 -8.59 -10.72
C LEU A 161 -0.21 -7.65 -10.62
N VAL A 162 1.01 -8.20 -10.65
CA VAL A 162 2.25 -7.40 -10.68
C VAL A 162 2.36 -6.60 -11.97
N ASN A 163 1.97 -7.15 -13.12
CA ASN A 163 1.94 -6.41 -14.39
C ASN A 163 0.99 -5.21 -14.35
N VAL A 164 -0.14 -5.30 -13.64
CA VAL A 164 -1.03 -4.15 -13.42
C VAL A 164 -0.29 -3.07 -12.63
N TYR A 165 0.37 -3.43 -11.52
CA TYR A 165 1.18 -2.47 -10.77
C TYR A 165 2.28 -1.83 -11.63
N GLU A 166 3.00 -2.61 -12.45
CA GLU A 166 4.03 -2.10 -13.36
C GLU A 166 3.46 -1.02 -14.29
N ALA A 167 2.26 -1.23 -14.82
CA ALA A 167 1.61 -0.27 -15.71
C ALA A 167 1.14 1.01 -14.99
N LEU A 168 0.73 0.92 -13.73
CA LEU A 168 0.24 2.05 -12.94
C LEU A 168 1.39 2.86 -12.29
N SER A 169 2.43 2.17 -11.80
CA SER A 169 3.45 2.72 -10.90
C SER A 169 4.30 3.83 -11.52
N GLY A 170 4.71 3.71 -12.80
CA GLY A 170 5.54 4.72 -13.46
C GLY A 170 4.88 6.11 -13.47
N PRO A 171 3.66 6.26 -14.03
CA PRO A 171 2.91 7.51 -13.96
C PRO A 171 2.64 7.97 -12.52
N THR A 172 2.28 7.05 -11.60
CA THR A 172 2.02 7.38 -10.19
C THR A 172 3.25 8.01 -9.52
N LEU A 173 4.40 7.32 -9.55
CA LEU A 173 5.65 7.77 -8.91
C LEU A 173 6.09 9.13 -9.47
N LYS A 174 5.94 9.33 -10.79
CA LYS A 174 6.21 10.61 -11.43
C LYS A 174 5.27 11.72 -10.93
N SER A 175 3.98 11.43 -10.73
CA SER A 175 2.99 12.40 -10.24
C SER A 175 3.26 12.84 -8.79
N ILE A 176 3.69 11.91 -7.93
CA ILE A 176 3.95 12.17 -6.51
C ILE A 176 5.40 12.55 -6.19
N SER A 177 6.25 12.74 -7.21
CA SER A 177 7.63 13.18 -7.02
C SER A 177 7.73 14.64 -6.57
N GLY A 178 8.70 14.96 -5.70
CA GLY A 178 8.92 16.33 -5.21
C GLY A 178 7.73 16.87 -4.40
N SER A 179 7.22 18.05 -4.76
CA SER A 179 6.05 18.64 -4.08
C SER A 179 4.75 17.84 -4.27
N GLY A 180 4.70 16.94 -5.26
CA GLY A 180 3.55 16.06 -5.50
C GLY A 180 3.22 15.17 -4.30
N LEU A 181 4.23 14.79 -3.52
CA LEU A 181 4.08 13.96 -2.32
C LEU A 181 3.11 14.58 -1.30
N ILE A 182 3.25 15.90 -1.09
CA ILE A 182 2.45 16.69 -0.15
C ILE A 182 1.10 17.07 -0.78
N GLN A 183 1.08 17.31 -2.09
CA GLN A 183 -0.13 17.74 -2.81
C GLN A 183 -1.12 16.59 -3.07
N GLN A 184 -0.67 15.34 -3.05
CA GLN A 184 -1.48 14.17 -3.41
C GLN A 184 -1.39 13.04 -2.35
N PRO A 185 -1.70 13.31 -1.06
CA PRO A 185 -1.55 12.33 0.01
C PRO A 185 -2.43 11.08 -0.19
N HIS A 186 -3.62 11.22 -0.80
CA HIS A 186 -4.47 10.06 -1.13
C HIS A 186 -3.84 9.12 -2.15
N THR A 187 -3.12 9.66 -3.14
CA THR A 187 -2.38 8.85 -4.12
C THR A 187 -1.24 8.09 -3.44
N VAL A 188 -0.54 8.75 -2.51
CA VAL A 188 0.50 8.12 -1.69
C VAL A 188 -0.08 7.00 -0.81
N GLU A 189 -1.20 7.26 -0.12
CA GLU A 189 -1.90 6.26 0.68
C GLU A 189 -2.26 5.04 -0.17
N ASP A 190 -2.97 5.24 -1.28
CA ASP A 190 -3.46 4.13 -2.12
C ASP A 190 -2.31 3.36 -2.79
N LEU A 191 -1.21 4.05 -3.16
CA LEU A 191 0.01 3.41 -3.67
C LEU A 191 0.61 2.46 -2.62
N PHE A 192 0.81 2.92 -1.38
CA PHE A 192 1.45 2.08 -0.36
C PHE A 192 0.51 1.03 0.23
N ARG A 193 -0.81 1.24 0.18
CA ARG A 193 -1.80 0.16 0.42
C ARG A 193 -1.68 -0.95 -0.62
N LEU A 194 -1.51 -0.59 -1.90
CA LEU A 194 -1.24 -1.56 -2.98
C LEU A 194 0.11 -2.27 -2.78
N CYS A 195 1.18 -1.54 -2.51
CA CYS A 195 2.51 -2.13 -2.28
C CYS A 195 2.51 -3.08 -1.07
N THR A 196 1.82 -2.71 0.01
CA THR A 196 1.62 -3.57 1.18
C THR A 196 0.98 -4.91 0.79
N ARG A 197 -0.11 -4.88 0.02
CA ARG A 197 -0.78 -6.11 -0.44
C ARG A 197 0.09 -6.92 -1.41
N LEU A 198 0.88 -6.26 -2.25
CA LEU A 198 1.82 -6.94 -3.14
C LEU A 198 2.93 -7.66 -2.36
N VAL A 199 3.44 -7.05 -1.28
CA VAL A 199 4.38 -7.74 -0.38
C VAL A 199 3.70 -8.92 0.32
N GLN A 200 2.48 -8.76 0.83
CA GLN A 200 1.80 -9.85 1.54
C GLN A 200 1.49 -11.08 0.68
N HIS A 201 1.05 -10.87 -0.58
CA HIS A 201 0.56 -11.99 -1.40
C HIS A 201 1.43 -12.32 -2.61
N CYS A 202 2.25 -11.37 -3.09
CA CYS A 202 2.97 -11.45 -4.35
C CYS A 202 4.47 -11.13 -4.22
N ALA A 203 5.04 -11.13 -3.01
CA ALA A 203 6.39 -10.62 -2.70
C ALA A 203 7.46 -11.07 -3.70
N ALA A 204 7.53 -12.39 -3.92
CA ALA A 204 8.53 -13.02 -4.77
C ALA A 204 8.48 -12.45 -6.20
N VAL A 205 7.30 -12.32 -6.80
CA VAL A 205 7.13 -11.80 -8.16
C VAL A 205 7.34 -10.28 -8.19
N PHE A 206 6.82 -9.58 -7.18
CA PHE A 206 6.89 -8.12 -7.07
C PHE A 206 8.32 -7.61 -6.91
N LEU A 207 9.07 -8.13 -5.94
CA LEU A 207 10.41 -7.64 -5.57
C LEU A 207 11.53 -8.18 -6.47
N THR A 208 11.24 -9.12 -7.37
CA THR A 208 12.19 -9.61 -8.38
C THR A 208 11.91 -9.10 -9.79
N SER A 209 10.84 -8.31 -9.98
CA SER A 209 10.55 -7.72 -11.29
C SER A 209 11.64 -6.72 -11.68
N SER A 210 12.22 -6.91 -12.87
CA SER A 210 13.22 -6.00 -13.45
C SER A 210 12.62 -4.67 -13.90
N ARG A 211 11.29 -4.55 -13.97
CA ARG A 211 10.59 -3.32 -14.38
C ARG A 211 10.28 -2.42 -13.19
N ILE A 212 10.38 -2.94 -11.97
CA ILE A 212 10.12 -2.20 -10.74
C ILE A 212 11.44 -1.64 -10.21
N ASN A 213 11.52 -0.32 -10.13
CA ASN A 213 12.66 0.34 -9.52
C ASN A 213 12.50 0.33 -7.99
N LEU A 214 12.98 -0.73 -7.34
CA LEU A 214 12.90 -0.89 -5.88
C LEU A 214 13.51 0.30 -5.13
N ASN A 215 14.61 0.86 -5.64
CA ASN A 215 15.24 2.03 -5.02
C ASN A 215 14.28 3.23 -5.01
N GLU A 216 13.69 3.57 -6.16
CA GLU A 216 12.76 4.69 -6.28
C GLU A 216 11.52 4.48 -5.39
N LEU A 217 10.93 3.28 -5.43
CA LEU A 217 9.77 2.95 -4.60
C LEU A 217 10.06 3.12 -3.10
N CYS A 218 11.14 2.51 -2.61
CA CYS A 218 11.50 2.60 -1.20
C CYS A 218 11.92 4.03 -0.82
N ASN A 219 12.55 4.78 -1.72
CA ASN A 219 12.90 6.19 -1.46
C ASN A 219 11.64 7.05 -1.32
N THR A 220 10.66 6.87 -2.20
CA THR A 220 9.35 7.53 -2.09
C THR A 220 8.69 7.15 -0.76
N ALA A 221 8.72 5.87 -0.37
CA ALA A 221 8.17 5.42 0.91
C ALA A 221 8.85 6.08 2.11
N VAL A 222 10.19 6.17 2.12
CA VAL A 222 10.96 6.88 3.16
C VAL A 222 10.52 8.34 3.23
N SER A 223 10.40 9.03 2.10
CA SER A 223 9.92 10.42 2.08
C SER A 223 8.49 10.56 2.59
N SER A 224 7.63 9.58 2.33
CA SER A 224 6.23 9.57 2.76
C SER A 224 6.04 9.45 4.28
N LEU A 225 7.01 8.92 5.01
CA LEU A 225 6.94 8.83 6.48
C LEU A 225 6.84 10.22 7.14
N ASN A 226 7.45 11.24 6.53
CA ASN A 226 7.49 12.60 7.04
C ASN A 226 6.31 13.48 6.60
N LEU A 227 5.35 12.97 5.81
CA LEU A 227 4.23 13.77 5.27
C LEU A 227 3.33 14.41 6.33
N CYS A 228 3.10 13.71 7.45
CA CYS A 228 2.34 14.25 8.57
C CYS A 228 3.02 15.46 9.24
N CYS A 229 4.31 15.65 8.98
CA CYS A 229 5.14 16.69 9.60
C CYS A 229 5.38 17.90 8.69
N THR A 230 4.73 18.01 7.52
CA THR A 230 4.96 19.10 6.54
C THR A 230 3.90 20.20 6.54
N GLY A 231 3.15 20.38 7.64
CA GLY A 231 2.12 21.44 7.78
C GLY A 231 2.63 22.72 8.48
N PRO A 232 1.91 23.85 8.40
CA PRO A 232 2.32 25.14 9.01
C PRO A 232 2.52 25.10 10.54
N GLY A 233 2.07 24.05 11.22
CA GLY A 233 2.27 23.82 12.66
C GLY A 233 3.51 23.00 13.03
N ALA A 234 4.27 22.48 12.06
CA ALA A 234 5.49 21.73 12.30
C ALA A 234 6.67 22.68 12.61
N GLY A 235 6.62 23.30 13.79
CA GLY A 235 7.68 24.18 14.26
C GLY A 235 7.34 25.12 15.41
N SER A 236 6.06 25.31 15.77
CA SER A 236 5.70 26.17 16.90
C SER A 236 5.44 25.36 18.16
N SER A 237 6.50 25.08 18.91
CA SER A 237 6.36 24.93 20.36
C SER A 237 5.87 26.28 20.92
N SER A 238 4.79 26.24 21.72
CA SER A 238 4.24 27.29 22.59
C SER A 238 3.75 28.60 21.95
N ASP A 239 2.44 28.73 21.75
CA ASP A 239 1.57 29.60 22.57
C ASP A 239 0.09 29.42 22.18
N ASP A 240 -0.74 29.09 23.17
CA ASP A 240 -2.20 29.00 23.03
C ASP A 240 -2.80 30.40 22.89
N THR A 241 -3.36 30.73 21.72
CA THR A 241 -4.59 31.55 21.63
C THR A 241 -5.36 31.16 20.36
N PRO A 242 -6.61 30.66 20.46
CA PRO A 242 -7.41 30.39 19.27
C PRO A 242 -7.93 31.70 18.69
N ASP A 243 -7.48 32.04 17.48
CA ASP A 243 -8.00 33.14 16.68
C ASP A 243 -9.40 32.74 16.14
N PRO A 244 -10.50 33.38 16.54
CA PRO A 244 -11.85 32.85 16.33
C PRO A 244 -12.38 33.03 14.89
N ASN A 245 -11.54 33.41 13.92
CA ASN A 245 -11.97 33.79 12.58
C ASN A 245 -11.28 33.06 11.40
N SER A 246 -10.44 32.03 11.60
CA SER A 246 -10.00 31.20 10.47
C SER A 246 -10.98 30.05 10.21
N SER A 247 -11.44 29.95 8.96
CA SER A 247 -12.33 28.88 8.49
C SER A 247 -11.51 27.60 8.28
N ASN A 248 -11.17 26.88 9.36
CA ASN A 248 -10.24 25.73 9.41
C ASN A 248 -10.74 24.39 8.80
N ASN A 249 -11.67 24.40 7.84
CA ASN A 249 -12.22 23.14 7.31
C ASN A 249 -11.27 22.41 6.33
N ASP A 250 -10.35 23.10 5.66
CA ASP A 250 -9.45 22.49 4.67
C ASP A 250 -8.10 22.01 5.27
N GLU A 251 -7.65 22.56 6.41
CA GLU A 251 -6.41 22.15 7.08
C GLU A 251 -6.56 20.83 7.87
N SER A 252 -7.74 20.55 8.41
CA SER A 252 -8.03 19.30 9.12
C SER A 252 -8.14 18.09 8.17
N SER A 253 -8.66 18.30 6.95
CA SER A 253 -8.78 17.24 5.94
C SER A 253 -7.44 16.90 5.28
N SER A 254 -6.59 17.89 5.03
CA SER A 254 -5.24 17.69 4.48
C SER A 254 -4.28 17.06 5.49
N SER A 255 -4.31 17.48 6.76
CA SER A 255 -3.50 16.88 7.83
C SER A 255 -3.88 15.41 8.12
N SER A 256 -5.17 15.08 8.12
CA SER A 256 -5.64 13.69 8.27
C SER A 256 -5.25 12.81 7.06
N ALA A 257 -5.32 13.34 5.84
CA ALA A 257 -4.88 12.62 4.64
C ALA A 257 -3.37 12.33 4.65
N SER A 258 -2.54 13.32 4.98
CA SER A 258 -1.08 13.13 5.12
C SER A 258 -0.71 12.13 6.21
N THR A 259 -1.47 12.13 7.31
CA THR A 259 -1.31 11.16 8.41
C THR A 259 -1.66 9.73 7.97
N SER A 260 -2.69 9.57 7.16
CA SER A 260 -3.08 8.28 6.58
C SER A 260 -2.04 7.79 5.56
N ALA A 261 -1.51 8.70 4.72
CA ALA A 261 -0.46 8.40 3.75
C ALA A 261 0.84 7.92 4.43
N SER A 262 1.29 8.61 5.48
CA SER A 262 2.44 8.19 6.29
C SER A 262 2.21 6.81 6.93
N ALA A 263 0.98 6.54 7.41
CA ALA A 263 0.61 5.21 7.92
C ALA A 263 0.73 4.09 6.90
N ALA A 264 0.29 4.34 5.67
CA ALA A 264 0.39 3.37 4.59
C ALA A 264 1.86 3.06 4.26
N ALA A 265 2.72 4.09 4.21
CA ALA A 265 4.16 3.91 4.00
C ALA A 265 4.83 3.14 5.14
N ALA A 266 4.48 3.44 6.40
CA ALA A 266 4.99 2.72 7.57
C ALA A 266 4.62 1.22 7.52
N ARG A 267 3.34 0.91 7.26
CA ARG A 267 2.86 -0.48 7.11
C ARG A 267 3.55 -1.22 5.98
N PHE A 268 3.80 -0.55 4.85
CA PHE A 268 4.58 -1.14 3.77
C PHE A 268 5.97 -1.57 4.24
N PHE A 269 6.68 -0.73 5.00
CA PHE A 269 8.00 -1.11 5.54
C PHE A 269 7.95 -2.25 6.55
N ILE A 270 6.96 -2.26 7.45
CA ILE A 270 6.78 -3.36 8.41
C ILE A 270 6.68 -4.69 7.66
N GLU A 271 5.77 -4.77 6.69
CA GLU A 271 5.55 -5.99 5.90
C GLU A 271 6.77 -6.35 5.03
N LEU A 272 7.44 -5.34 4.45
CA LEU A 272 8.64 -5.54 3.65
C LEU A 272 9.78 -6.15 4.47
N ILE A 273 10.00 -5.66 5.70
CA ILE A 273 11.06 -6.15 6.59
C ILE A 273 10.71 -7.53 7.15
N ILE A 274 9.46 -7.76 7.56
CA ILE A 274 8.99 -9.08 8.01
C ILE A 274 9.22 -10.13 6.92
N PHE A 275 8.73 -9.86 5.70
CA PHE A 275 8.93 -10.76 4.56
C PHE A 275 10.42 -11.02 4.31
N THR A 276 11.24 -9.97 4.34
CA THR A 276 12.68 -10.09 4.08
C THR A 276 13.37 -10.97 5.11
N ASN A 277 13.03 -10.80 6.40
CA ASN A 277 13.58 -11.58 7.49
C ASN A 277 13.14 -13.05 7.44
N GLU A 278 11.91 -13.34 6.99
CA GLU A 278 11.41 -14.70 6.85
C GLU A 278 11.98 -15.43 5.62
N ALA A 279 12.25 -14.71 4.53
CA ALA A 279 12.64 -15.30 3.26
C ALA A 279 14.15 -15.26 2.97
N CYS A 280 14.96 -14.55 3.76
CA CYS A 280 16.40 -14.44 3.51
C CYS A 280 17.16 -15.76 3.76
N GLU A 281 18.02 -16.13 2.80
CA GLU A 281 18.97 -17.25 2.95
C GLU A 281 20.31 -16.78 3.53
N GLU A 282 20.74 -15.59 3.12
CA GLU A 282 21.97 -14.94 3.59
C GLU A 282 21.62 -13.84 4.59
N THR A 283 22.38 -13.77 5.68
CA THR A 283 22.25 -12.67 6.64
C THR A 283 22.68 -11.34 6.00
N PRO A 284 22.15 -10.19 6.46
CA PRO A 284 22.56 -8.88 5.96
C PRO A 284 24.07 -8.64 6.00
N MET A 285 24.76 -9.16 7.02
CA MET A 285 26.22 -9.05 7.12
C MET A 285 26.98 -9.87 6.08
N GLN A 286 26.50 -11.06 5.74
CA GLN A 286 27.11 -11.85 4.67
C GLN A 286 26.99 -11.12 3.33
N VAL A 287 25.82 -10.53 3.04
CA VAL A 287 25.58 -9.74 1.83
C VAL A 287 26.56 -8.56 1.75
N VAL A 288 26.70 -7.78 2.83
CA VAL A 288 27.65 -6.64 2.90
C VAL A 288 29.08 -7.12 2.65
N GLN A 289 29.55 -8.15 3.36
CA GLN A 289 30.92 -8.67 3.21
C GLN A 289 31.23 -9.16 1.80
N ILE A 290 30.26 -9.81 1.14
CA ILE A 290 30.41 -10.29 -0.23
C ILE A 290 30.57 -9.09 -1.18
N LEU A 291 29.67 -8.10 -1.09
CA LEU A 291 29.68 -6.94 -1.97
C LEU A 291 30.90 -6.03 -1.75
N GLU A 292 31.32 -5.80 -0.51
CA GLU A 292 32.53 -5.02 -0.19
C GLU A 292 33.80 -5.70 -0.70
N SER A 293 33.82 -7.03 -0.70
CA SER A 293 34.94 -7.80 -1.29
C SER A 293 34.94 -7.86 -2.82
N GLY A 294 34.00 -7.17 -3.49
CA GLY A 294 33.86 -7.17 -4.94
C GLY A 294 33.42 -8.52 -5.53
N ARG A 295 32.88 -9.42 -4.70
CA ARG A 295 32.38 -10.73 -5.12
C ARG A 295 30.91 -10.63 -5.55
N HIS A 296 30.50 -11.59 -6.38
CA HIS A 296 29.10 -11.72 -6.79
C HIS A 296 28.30 -12.41 -5.69
N LEU A 297 27.08 -11.93 -5.45
CA LEU A 297 26.16 -12.57 -4.51
C LEU A 297 25.79 -13.98 -4.97
N PRO A 298 25.59 -14.93 -4.04
CA PRO A 298 25.17 -16.27 -4.37
C PRO A 298 23.79 -16.22 -5.04
N THR A 299 23.57 -17.14 -5.99
CA THR A 299 22.25 -17.32 -6.61
C THR A 299 21.30 -17.93 -5.57
N PRO A 300 20.21 -17.23 -5.20
CA PRO A 300 19.27 -17.72 -4.19
C PRO A 300 18.53 -18.99 -4.65
N SER A 301 18.14 -19.85 -3.71
CA SER A 301 17.50 -21.14 -4.05
C SER A 301 16.09 -20.99 -4.60
N CYS A 302 15.39 -19.92 -4.24
CA CYS A 302 14.04 -19.63 -4.69
C CYS A 302 13.80 -18.14 -4.94
N GLN A 303 12.69 -17.82 -5.62
CA GLN A 303 12.35 -16.43 -5.97
C GLN A 303 12.08 -15.57 -4.73
N SER A 304 11.54 -16.14 -3.64
CA SER A 304 11.34 -15.41 -2.38
C SER A 304 12.68 -15.00 -1.75
N ALA A 305 13.68 -15.88 -1.78
CA ALA A 305 15.01 -15.57 -1.29
C ALA A 305 15.73 -14.53 -2.15
N LEU A 306 15.50 -14.52 -3.48
CA LEU A 306 15.96 -13.46 -4.36
C LEU A 306 15.28 -12.11 -4.07
N ALA A 307 13.97 -12.12 -3.81
CA ALA A 307 13.25 -10.94 -3.37
C ALA A 307 13.83 -10.38 -2.06
N ALA A 308 14.05 -11.23 -1.06
CA ALA A 308 14.68 -10.84 0.20
C ALA A 308 16.10 -10.30 -0.01
N GLN A 309 16.92 -10.98 -0.83
CA GLN A 309 18.27 -10.53 -1.17
C GLN A 309 18.27 -9.12 -1.79
N ASN A 310 17.34 -8.82 -2.71
CA ASN A 310 17.20 -7.48 -3.30
C ASN A 310 16.92 -6.40 -2.24
N VAL A 311 16.06 -6.70 -1.26
CA VAL A 311 15.73 -5.76 -0.17
C VAL A 311 16.91 -5.60 0.78
N ILE A 312 17.61 -6.68 1.14
CA ILE A 312 18.82 -6.62 1.98
C ILE A 312 19.89 -5.76 1.31
N VAL A 313 20.10 -5.91 0.01
CA VAL A 313 21.04 -5.07 -0.75
C VAL A 313 20.63 -3.62 -0.65
N TRP A 314 19.36 -3.28 -0.84
CA TRP A 314 18.88 -1.90 -0.67
C TRP A 314 19.11 -1.36 0.75
N LEU A 315 18.80 -2.17 1.78
CA LEU A 315 18.93 -1.77 3.18
C LEU A 315 20.37 -1.53 3.58
N THR A 316 21.29 -2.37 3.15
CA THR A 316 22.65 -2.42 3.71
C THR A 316 23.72 -1.82 2.83
N TYR A 317 23.55 -1.88 1.51
CA TYR A 317 24.62 -1.54 0.58
C TYR A 317 24.41 -0.18 -0.10
N SER A 318 25.37 0.72 0.11
CA SER A 318 25.52 1.94 -0.68
C SER A 318 26.40 1.66 -1.88
N ARG A 319 25.90 1.90 -3.10
CA ARG A 319 26.78 1.90 -4.27
C ARG A 319 27.75 3.08 -4.14
N PRO A 320 29.08 2.88 -4.32
CA PRO A 320 30.03 3.98 -4.27
C PRO A 320 29.70 5.00 -5.37
N THR A 321 29.19 6.16 -4.99
CA THR A 321 29.13 7.33 -5.86
C THR A 321 30.54 7.91 -6.00
N GLN A 322 30.84 8.51 -7.16
CA GLN A 322 32.03 9.36 -7.31
C GLN A 322 32.09 10.40 -6.17
N PRO A 323 33.28 10.93 -5.81
CA PRO A 323 33.46 11.75 -4.63
C PRO A 323 32.74 13.08 -4.79
N THR A 324 31.47 13.13 -4.36
CA THR A 324 30.69 14.34 -4.22
C THR A 324 30.09 14.34 -2.83
N ASP A 325 30.55 15.31 -2.04
CA ASP A 325 30.03 15.83 -0.76
C ASP A 325 29.59 14.78 0.30
N PRO A 326 30.35 14.57 1.39
CA PRO A 326 29.97 13.68 2.49
C PRO A 326 28.71 14.11 3.26
N SER A 327 28.14 15.28 2.96
CA SER A 327 26.84 15.75 3.49
C SER A 327 25.63 15.25 2.70
N ASN A 328 25.82 14.56 1.56
CA ASN A 328 24.72 14.13 0.71
C ASN A 328 24.09 12.83 1.23
N MET A 329 23.00 12.92 1.99
CA MET A 329 22.23 11.76 2.48
C MET A 329 21.80 10.77 1.38
N ASN A 330 21.83 11.15 0.10
CA ASN A 330 21.57 10.25 -1.02
C ASN A 330 22.69 9.23 -1.28
N SER A 331 23.87 9.35 -0.65
CA SER A 331 24.94 8.34 -0.74
C SER A 331 24.83 7.23 0.30
N CYS A 332 23.91 7.35 1.27
CA CYS A 332 23.69 6.38 2.33
C CYS A 332 22.78 5.21 1.90
N CYS A 333 22.96 4.05 2.51
CA CYS A 333 22.15 2.87 2.21
C CYS A 333 20.70 3.10 2.65
N GLY A 334 19.77 2.29 2.14
CA GLY A 334 18.34 2.41 2.42
C GLY A 334 18.03 2.34 3.92
N GLY A 335 18.72 1.48 4.67
CA GLY A 335 18.53 1.31 6.10
C GLY A 335 18.88 2.57 6.90
N GLN A 336 20.01 3.21 6.59
CA GLN A 336 20.37 4.50 7.20
C GLN A 336 19.31 5.57 6.91
N ARG A 337 18.84 5.67 5.66
CA ARG A 337 17.85 6.67 5.26
C ARG A 337 16.50 6.43 5.92
N LEU A 338 16.10 5.18 6.08
CA LEU A 338 14.89 4.79 6.79
C LEU A 338 14.97 5.14 8.28
N VAL A 339 16.05 4.76 8.98
CA VAL A 339 16.23 5.10 10.41
C VAL A 339 16.24 6.61 10.63
N SER A 340 16.92 7.37 9.77
CA SER A 340 16.92 8.84 9.83
C SER A 340 15.52 9.42 9.66
N ALA A 341 14.74 8.92 8.68
CA ALA A 341 13.38 9.43 8.45
C ALA A 341 12.42 9.09 9.61
N LEU A 342 12.52 7.90 10.20
CA LEU A 342 11.70 7.52 11.35
C LEU A 342 11.94 8.44 12.55
N LEU A 343 13.21 8.70 12.88
CA LEU A 343 13.56 9.62 13.96
C LEU A 343 13.15 11.06 13.65
N GLN A 344 13.38 11.50 12.41
CA GLN A 344 12.96 12.82 11.97
C GLN A 344 11.44 13.00 12.10
N ALA A 345 10.63 12.01 11.69
CA ALA A 345 9.17 12.06 11.84
C ALA A 345 8.76 12.21 13.32
N CYS A 346 9.34 11.41 14.21
CA CYS A 346 9.07 11.47 15.64
C CYS A 346 9.44 12.83 16.27
N CYS A 347 10.49 13.50 15.76
CA CYS A 347 10.93 14.79 16.28
C CYS A 347 10.22 16.00 15.65
N LEU A 348 9.61 15.87 14.46
CA LEU A 348 9.00 16.99 13.72
C LEU A 348 7.47 17.08 13.86
N GLY A 349 6.90 16.42 14.87
CA GLY A 349 5.47 16.58 15.22
C GLY A 349 4.56 15.44 14.73
N LEU A 350 5.09 14.23 14.57
CA LEU A 350 4.25 13.02 14.51
C LEU A 350 3.43 12.90 15.81
N MET A 351 2.15 12.57 15.70
CA MET A 351 1.28 12.34 16.86
C MET A 351 1.75 11.13 17.69
N ASP A 352 1.76 11.24 19.02
CA ASP A 352 2.23 10.19 19.94
C ASP A 352 1.59 8.81 19.69
N GLU A 353 0.32 8.78 19.31
CA GLU A 353 -0.42 7.54 18.97
C GLU A 353 0.19 6.75 17.81
N ARG A 354 1.06 7.38 17.00
CA ARG A 354 1.71 6.80 15.83
C ARG A 354 3.14 6.35 16.10
N PHE A 355 3.69 6.67 17.28
CA PHE A 355 5.02 6.20 17.67
C PHE A 355 5.15 4.67 17.68
N PRO A 356 4.13 3.87 18.06
CA PRO A 356 4.21 2.42 17.99
C PRO A 356 4.54 1.89 16.58
N GLU A 357 3.97 2.48 15.52
CA GLU A 357 4.26 2.03 14.15
C GLU A 357 5.72 2.31 13.74
N MET A 358 6.28 3.45 14.17
CA MET A 358 7.69 3.77 13.92
C MET A 358 8.63 2.88 14.75
N ALA A 359 8.24 2.58 16.00
CA ALA A 359 8.95 1.68 16.88
C ALA A 359 8.97 0.24 16.34
N ASP A 360 7.87 -0.24 15.76
CA ASP A 360 7.80 -1.56 15.12
C ASP A 360 8.80 -1.69 13.97
N ILE A 361 8.92 -0.66 13.12
CA ILE A 361 9.92 -0.65 12.04
C ILE A 361 11.34 -0.70 12.60
N LEU A 362 11.65 0.13 13.60
CA LEU A 362 12.96 0.13 14.26
C LEU A 362 13.27 -1.22 14.92
N TYR A 363 12.28 -1.84 15.56
CA TYR A 363 12.41 -3.15 16.18
C TYR A 363 12.71 -4.23 15.15
N HIS A 364 11.95 -4.31 14.06
CA HIS A 364 12.17 -5.29 13.01
C HIS A 364 13.54 -5.10 12.32
N LEU A 365 13.97 -3.84 12.10
CA LEU A 365 15.32 -3.54 11.62
C LEU A 365 16.38 -4.02 12.62
N LYS A 366 16.23 -3.73 13.92
CA LYS A 366 17.17 -4.15 14.97
C LYS A 366 17.30 -5.67 15.04
N VAL A 367 16.21 -6.39 14.89
CA VAL A 367 16.19 -7.86 14.93
C VAL A 367 16.90 -8.46 13.71
N MET A 368 16.69 -7.89 12.53
CA MET A 368 17.22 -8.41 11.28
C MET A 368 18.68 -7.99 11.02
N ILE A 369 19.06 -6.77 11.40
CA ILE A 369 20.38 -6.18 11.16
C ILE A 369 21.28 -6.43 12.37
N ASN A 370 22.58 -6.62 12.15
CA ASN A 370 23.49 -6.81 13.28
C ASN A 370 23.56 -5.56 14.17
N GLN A 371 23.87 -5.78 15.44
CA GLN A 371 23.88 -4.74 16.47
C GLN A 371 24.78 -3.55 16.12
N GLU A 372 25.95 -3.80 15.53
CA GLU A 372 26.92 -2.77 15.20
C GLU A 372 26.44 -1.84 14.07
N MET A 373 25.92 -2.40 12.98
CA MET A 373 25.46 -1.59 11.84
C MET A 373 24.21 -0.79 12.21
N PHE A 374 23.26 -1.41 12.91
CA PHE A 374 22.06 -0.72 13.37
C PHE A 374 22.39 0.41 14.35
N LEU A 375 23.30 0.17 15.30
CA LEU A 375 23.78 1.23 16.21
C LEU A 375 24.45 2.38 15.45
N ASN A 376 25.23 2.08 14.41
CA ASN A 376 25.82 3.12 13.58
C ASN A 376 24.75 3.95 12.85
N TRP A 377 23.71 3.30 12.32
CA TRP A 377 22.58 4.01 11.72
C TRP A 377 21.87 4.93 12.70
N LEU A 378 21.62 4.44 13.92
CA LEU A 378 20.99 5.19 14.98
C LEU A 378 21.83 6.42 15.39
N LYS A 379 23.15 6.24 15.57
CA LYS A 379 24.08 7.32 15.91
C LYS A 379 24.10 8.40 14.83
N ASN A 380 24.23 8.00 13.57
CA ASN A 380 24.22 8.94 12.45
C ASN A 380 22.88 9.67 12.32
N ALA A 381 21.76 8.97 12.52
CA ALA A 381 20.45 9.59 12.45
C ALA A 381 20.26 10.64 13.54
N VAL A 382 20.62 10.33 14.79
CA VAL A 382 20.53 11.28 15.91
C VAL A 382 21.48 12.47 15.71
N ALA A 383 22.68 12.26 15.18
CA ALA A 383 23.62 13.34 14.90
C ALA A 383 23.11 14.34 13.85
N ASN A 384 22.17 13.93 12.99
CA ASN A 384 21.55 14.79 11.98
C ASN A 384 20.26 15.48 12.46
N LEU A 385 19.79 15.20 13.68
CA LEU A 385 18.70 15.95 14.28
C LEU A 385 19.20 17.29 14.80
N SER A 386 18.41 18.35 14.64
CA SER A 386 18.72 19.67 15.17
C SER A 386 18.67 19.64 16.70
N THR A 387 19.80 19.45 17.38
CA THR A 387 19.89 19.42 18.85
C THR A 387 19.89 20.81 19.49
N MET A 388 19.98 21.86 18.67
CA MET A 388 20.03 23.26 19.07
C MET A 388 18.89 24.03 18.40
N ARG A 389 18.05 24.68 19.20
CA ARG A 389 17.05 25.62 18.70
C ARG A 389 17.72 26.95 18.31
N THR A 390 17.09 27.71 17.42
CA THR A 390 17.61 28.99 16.88
C THR A 390 17.89 30.06 17.94
N ASP A 391 17.31 29.91 19.14
CA ASP A 391 17.51 30.77 20.31
C ASP A 391 18.62 30.28 21.26
N GLY A 392 19.35 29.22 20.90
CA GLY A 392 20.43 28.66 21.69
C GLY A 392 20.00 27.68 22.79
N LEU A 393 18.71 27.32 22.86
CA LEU A 393 18.25 26.29 23.80
C LEU A 393 18.65 24.89 23.31
N VAL A 394 19.24 24.11 24.22
CA VAL A 394 19.54 22.69 24.00
C VAL A 394 18.23 21.91 24.02
N GLN A 395 17.85 21.31 22.89
CA GLN A 395 16.63 20.49 22.80
C GLN A 395 16.82 19.09 23.39
N ALA A 396 18.03 18.54 23.30
CA ALA A 396 18.40 17.26 23.91
C ALA A 396 19.87 17.26 24.34
N THR A 397 20.13 16.82 25.58
CA THR A 397 21.50 16.70 26.10
C THR A 397 22.19 15.44 25.54
N GLN A 398 23.52 15.41 25.60
CA GLN A 398 24.29 14.22 25.21
C GLN A 398 23.93 12.99 26.07
N ASP A 399 23.60 13.19 27.34
CA ASP A 399 23.15 12.12 28.24
C ASP A 399 21.80 11.57 27.77
N GLN A 400 20.82 12.43 27.46
CA GLN A 400 19.52 12.01 26.92
C GLN A 400 19.65 11.25 25.60
N ILE A 401 20.55 11.69 24.72
CA ILE A 401 20.85 11.00 23.47
C ILE A 401 21.44 9.60 23.74
N THR A 402 22.35 9.51 24.70
CA THR A 402 23.00 8.23 25.06
C THR A 402 21.99 7.28 25.69
N ASP A 403 21.17 7.76 26.62
CA ASP A 403 20.09 6.99 27.25
C ASP A 403 19.07 6.49 26.21
N PHE A 404 18.69 7.35 25.25
CA PHE A 404 17.82 6.96 24.15
C PHE A 404 18.43 5.83 23.31
N GLN A 405 19.70 5.96 22.91
CA GLN A 405 20.40 4.93 22.16
C GLN A 405 20.43 3.61 22.94
N ASP A 406 20.78 3.66 24.23
CA ASP A 406 20.81 2.47 25.09
C ASP A 406 19.44 1.81 25.24
N VAL A 407 18.35 2.59 25.32
CA VAL A 407 16.98 2.05 25.40
C VAL A 407 16.56 1.37 24.11
N VAL A 408 16.86 1.95 22.94
CA VAL A 408 16.52 1.34 21.65
C VAL A 408 17.34 0.06 21.39
N MET A 409 18.59 0.03 21.85
CA MET A 409 19.50 -1.10 21.65
C MET A 409 19.25 -2.27 22.61
N LYS A 410 18.66 -2.04 23.79
CA LYS A 410 18.16 -3.10 24.68
C LYS A 410 17.03 -3.85 24.00
#